data_AF-A0A661I6M0-F1
#
_entry.id   AF-A0A661I6M0-F1
#
_cell.length_a   1.000
_cell.length_b   1.000
_cell.length_c   1.000
_cell.angle_alpha   90.00
_cell.angle_beta   90.00
_cell.angle_gamma   90.00
#
_symmetry.space_group_name_H-M   'P 1'
#
loop_
_entity.id
_entity.type
_entity.pdbx_description
1 polymer ?
#
loop_
_entity_poly.entity_id
_entity_poly.type
_entity_poly.pdbx_seq_one_letter_code
_entity_poly.pdbx_strand_id
1 'polypeptide(L)'
;LIPEACELVLQAGAIGTGGEIFILDMGEPIKIVDLANKMIELSGRDDISIEFTGLRPGEKLYEELLIDGSDAKTDYESITVAHPTKYDINKLNSDIKELLNSNDMLLKLKKIVPEFNHQKNNL
;
A
#
# COMPACT_ATOMS: atom_id res chain seq x y z
N LEU A 1 -16.49 5.81 -0.40
CA LEU A 1 -15.27 4.97 -0.32
C LEU A 1 -15.18 3.93 -1.44
N ILE A 2 -16.01 2.87 -1.49
CA ILE A 2 -15.87 1.86 -2.58
C ILE A 2 -16.12 2.46 -3.98
N PRO A 3 -17.20 3.25 -4.23
CA PRO A 3 -17.46 3.80 -5.56
C PRO A 3 -16.38 4.78 -6.03
N GLU A 4 -15.89 5.65 -5.13
CA GLU A 4 -14.86 6.65 -5.43
C GLU A 4 -13.53 6.00 -5.83
N ALA A 5 -13.08 5.00 -5.07
CA ALA A 5 -11.86 4.26 -5.42
C ALA A 5 -12.01 3.52 -6.77
N CYS A 6 -13.17 2.90 -7.01
CA CYS A 6 -13.44 2.25 -8.31
C CYS A 6 -13.47 3.26 -9.46
N GLU A 7 -14.04 4.45 -9.25
CA GLU A 7 -14.08 5.52 -10.24
C GLU A 7 -12.67 5.99 -10.61
N LEU A 8 -11.82 6.24 -9.61
CA LEU A 8 -10.42 6.63 -9.83
C LEU A 8 -9.64 5.55 -10.60
N VAL A 9 -9.87 4.27 -10.30
CA VAL A 9 -9.27 3.16 -11.04
C VAL A 9 -9.72 3.14 -12.51
N LEU A 10 -11.01 3.38 -12.78
CA LEU A 10 -11.54 3.45 -14.14
C LEU A 10 -11.00 4.66 -14.90
N GLN A 11 -10.88 5.82 -14.25
CA GLN A 11 -10.28 7.02 -14.83
C GLN A 11 -8.80 6.80 -15.16
N ALA A 12 -8.02 6.24 -14.24
CA ALA A 12 -6.62 5.87 -14.47
C ALA A 12 -6.48 4.90 -15.65
N GLY A 13 -7.36 3.89 -15.72
CA GLY A 13 -7.40 2.95 -16.86
C GLY A 13 -7.80 3.60 -18.19
N ALA A 14 -8.60 4.66 -18.17
CA ALA A 14 -9.02 5.37 -19.38
C ALA A 14 -7.93 6.29 -19.95
N ILE A 15 -7.05 6.85 -19.11
CA ILE A 15 -5.95 7.73 -19.54
C ILE A 15 -4.62 6.98 -19.78
N GLY A 16 -4.49 5.75 -19.28
CA GLY A 16 -3.27 4.96 -19.42
C GLY A 16 -2.99 4.55 -20.86
N THR A 17 -1.72 4.65 -21.27
CA THR A 17 -1.26 4.24 -22.59
C THR A 17 -0.46 2.93 -22.57
N GLY A 18 -0.11 2.45 -21.37
CA GLY A 18 0.55 1.17 -21.11
C GLY A 18 1.89 1.36 -20.40
N GLY A 19 2.07 0.65 -19.27
CA GLY A 19 3.33 0.63 -18.51
C GLY A 19 3.43 1.70 -17.41
N GLU A 20 2.41 2.53 -17.23
CA GLU A 20 2.31 3.47 -16.12
C GLU A 20 1.90 2.76 -14.82
N ILE A 21 2.43 3.26 -13.71
CA ILE A 21 1.99 2.89 -12.37
C ILE A 21 1.27 4.12 -11.81
N PHE A 22 -0.04 4.02 -11.64
CA PHE A 22 -0.84 5.13 -11.12
C PHE A 22 -0.91 5.10 -9.60
N ILE A 23 -0.84 6.29 -9.01
CA ILE A 23 -0.99 6.54 -7.58
C ILE A 23 -2.21 7.41 -7.36
N LEU A 24 -3.10 6.97 -6.47
CA LEU A 24 -4.34 7.65 -6.15
C LEU A 24 -4.18 8.45 -4.87
N ASP A 25 -4.66 9.69 -4.90
CA ASP A 25 -4.75 10.50 -3.68
C ASP A 25 -5.92 10.00 -2.81
N MET A 26 -5.58 9.54 -1.62
CA MET A 26 -6.54 9.01 -0.64
C MET A 26 -6.96 10.08 0.39
N GLY A 27 -6.45 11.31 0.26
CA GLY A 27 -6.71 12.41 1.17
C GLY A 27 -6.03 12.25 2.52
N GLU A 28 -6.66 12.80 3.56
CA GLU A 28 -6.06 12.87 4.89
C GLU A 28 -6.06 11.50 5.60
N PRO A 29 -4.94 11.13 6.25
CA PRO A 29 -4.85 9.89 7.01
C PRO A 29 -5.77 9.92 8.24
N ILE A 30 -6.44 8.79 8.51
CA ILE A 30 -7.34 8.64 9.65
C ILE A 30 -6.71 7.72 10.69
N LYS A 31 -6.75 8.12 11.97
CA LYS A 31 -6.31 7.28 13.08
C LYS A 31 -7.35 6.21 13.39
N ILE A 32 -6.91 4.95 13.48
CA ILE A 32 -7.80 3.81 13.77
C ILE A 32 -8.51 3.95 15.13
N VAL A 33 -7.85 4.54 16.13
CA VAL A 33 -8.45 4.80 17.45
C VAL A 33 -9.61 5.82 17.37
N ASP A 34 -9.48 6.84 16.51
CA ASP A 34 -10.54 7.85 16.33
C ASP A 34 -11.75 7.24 15.62
N LEU A 35 -11.50 6.37 14.62
CA LEU A 35 -12.54 5.59 13.96
C LEU A 35 -13.27 4.67 14.96
N ALA A 36 -12.54 3.94 15.81
CA ALA A 36 -13.12 3.06 16.81
C ALA A 36 -14.00 3.82 17.81
N ASN A 37 -13.51 4.95 18.34
CA ASN A 37 -14.31 5.84 19.20
C ASN A 37 -15.58 6.32 18.49
N LYS A 38 -15.47 6.71 17.21
CA LYS A 38 -16.62 7.18 16.45
C LYS A 38 -17.67 6.08 16.24
N MET A 39 -17.23 4.85 16.00
CA MET A 39 -18.15 3.70 15.87
C MET A 39 -18.89 3.41 17.18
N ILE A 40 -18.21 3.50 18.33
CA ILE A 40 -18.84 3.34 19.66
C ILE A 40 -19.88 4.43 19.88
N GLU A 41 -19.53 5.70 19.65
CA GLU A 41 -20.44 6.85 19.77
C GLU A 41 -21.70 6.66 18.91
N LEU A 42 -21.53 6.30 17.64
CA LEU A 42 -22.64 6.08 16.71
C LEU A 42 -23.50 4.85 17.05
N SER A 43 -22.95 3.89 17.81
CA SER A 43 -23.71 2.72 18.26
C SER A 43 -24.65 3.02 19.43
N GLY A 44 -24.47 4.15 20.11
CA GLY A 44 -25.25 4.52 21.30
C GLY A 44 -25.01 3.60 22.50
N ARG A 45 -23.86 2.92 22.53
CA ARG A 45 -23.46 2.01 23.61
C ARG A 45 -22.31 2.58 24.41
N ASP A 46 -22.45 2.56 25.73
CA ASP A 46 -21.46 3.07 26.68
C ASP A 46 -20.65 1.94 27.35
N ASP A 47 -20.94 0.67 27.02
CA ASP A 47 -20.38 -0.52 27.64
C ASP A 47 -19.25 -1.17 26.82
N ILE A 48 -18.77 -0.49 25.77
CA ILE A 48 -17.70 -0.99 24.89
C ILE A 48 -16.38 -0.33 25.28
N SER A 49 -15.39 -1.13 25.68
CA SER A 49 -14.01 -0.69 25.92
C SER A 49 -13.10 -0.93 24.71
N ILE A 50 -12.11 -0.07 24.53
CA ILE A 50 -11.03 -0.25 23.54
C ILE A 50 -9.81 -0.84 24.26
N GLU A 51 -9.33 -2.00 23.79
CA GLU A 51 -8.09 -2.61 24.25
C GLU A 51 -7.01 -2.56 23.15
N PHE A 52 -5.80 -2.15 23.52
CA PHE A 52 -4.66 -2.10 22.61
C PHE A 52 -3.86 -3.40 22.69
N THR A 53 -3.85 -4.17 21.61
CA THR A 53 -3.19 -5.48 21.53
C THR A 53 -1.79 -5.43 20.93
N GLY A 54 -1.30 -4.24 20.55
CA GLY A 54 -0.02 -4.05 19.89
C GLY A 54 -0.06 -4.34 18.40
N LEU A 55 1.05 -4.07 17.71
CA LEU A 55 1.22 -4.34 16.28
C LEU A 55 1.59 -5.81 16.06
N ARG A 56 1.00 -6.41 15.03
CA ARG A 56 1.37 -7.74 14.55
C ARG A 56 2.68 -7.69 13.75
N PRO A 57 3.41 -8.82 13.62
CA PRO A 57 4.60 -8.89 12.78
C PRO A 57 4.30 -8.45 11.35
N GLY A 58 5.13 -7.53 10.82
CA GLY A 58 4.97 -6.95 9.49
C GLY A 58 4.00 -5.78 9.39
N GLU A 59 3.26 -5.43 10.46
CA GLU A 59 2.40 -4.25 10.44
C GLU A 59 3.19 -2.95 10.62
N LYS A 60 2.78 -1.93 9.87
CA LYS A 60 3.27 -0.56 10.01
C LYS A 60 2.29 0.25 10.85
N LEU A 61 2.80 1.17 11.66
CA LEU A 61 1.98 2.13 12.39
C LEU A 61 1.42 3.23 11.47
N TYR A 62 2.15 3.54 10.41
CA TYR A 62 1.79 4.49 9.36
C TYR A 62 2.15 3.88 8.01
N GLU A 63 1.25 3.98 7.04
CA GLU A 63 1.59 3.68 5.65
C GLU A 63 2.40 4.84 5.03
N GLU A 64 3.18 4.52 4.02
CA GLU A 64 3.93 5.53 3.26
C GLU A 64 2.97 6.32 2.36
N LEU A 65 3.12 7.65 2.32
CA LEU A 65 2.47 8.45 1.29
C LEU A 65 3.10 8.07 -0.05
N LEU A 66 2.27 7.54 -0.94
CA LEU A 66 2.74 7.03 -2.23
C LEU A 66 3.14 8.15 -3.19
N ILE A 67 2.66 9.38 -2.98
CA ILE A 67 2.93 10.52 -3.86
C ILE A 67 4.27 11.17 -3.46
N ASP A 68 5.25 11.07 -4.35
CA ASP A 68 6.54 11.78 -4.26
C ASP A 68 6.49 13.08 -5.11
N GLY A 69 7.28 14.09 -4.73
CA GLY A 69 7.39 15.34 -5.47
C GLY A 69 7.97 15.19 -6.89
N SER A 70 8.50 14.00 -7.21
CA SER A 70 8.99 13.66 -8.54
C SER A 70 7.92 13.05 -9.47
N ASP A 71 6.77 12.64 -8.93
CA ASP A 71 5.72 11.98 -9.72
C ASP A 71 5.08 12.91 -10.76
N ALA A 72 4.73 12.34 -11.91
CA ALA A 72 4.11 13.12 -12.98
C ALA A 72 2.62 13.32 -12.70
N LYS A 73 2.14 14.56 -12.86
CA LYS A 73 0.71 14.88 -12.75
C LYS A 73 -0.07 14.38 -13.97
N THR A 74 -1.32 14.03 -13.75
CA THR A 74 -2.31 13.80 -14.82
C THR A 74 -3.28 14.98 -14.93
N ASP A 75 -4.24 14.89 -15.86
CA ASP A 75 -5.35 15.85 -15.95
C ASP A 75 -6.33 15.76 -14.75
N TYR A 76 -6.20 14.72 -13.92
CA TYR A 76 -6.96 14.53 -12.69
C TYR A 76 -6.09 14.81 -11.47
N GLU A 77 -6.52 15.73 -10.59
CA GLU A 77 -5.75 16.12 -9.39
C GLU A 77 -5.52 14.93 -8.44
N SER A 78 -6.47 14.00 -8.38
CA SER A 78 -6.40 12.82 -7.52
C SER A 78 -5.62 11.64 -8.13
N ILE A 79 -5.00 11.80 -9.31
CA ILE A 79 -4.27 10.73 -10.00
C ILE A 79 -2.90 11.24 -10.44
N THR A 80 -1.85 10.55 -9.99
CA THR A 80 -0.46 10.80 -10.38
C THR A 80 0.17 9.55 -10.98
N VAL A 81 1.27 9.71 -11.70
CA VAL A 81 2.02 8.62 -12.35
C VAL A 81 3.38 8.50 -11.68
N ALA A 82 3.61 7.34 -11.06
CA ALA A 82 4.88 6.99 -10.45
C ALA A 82 5.98 6.88 -11.50
N HIS A 83 7.22 7.10 -11.08
CA HIS A 83 8.36 6.80 -11.94
C HIS A 83 8.48 5.31 -12.27
N PRO A 84 8.80 4.97 -13.54
CA PRO A 84 8.91 3.58 -13.95
C PRO A 84 10.14 2.91 -13.33
N THR A 85 9.92 1.81 -12.61
CA THR A 85 10.99 0.92 -12.18
C THR A 85 11.34 -0.04 -13.32
N LYS A 86 12.59 -0.04 -13.76
CA LYS A 86 13.07 -0.98 -14.79
C LYS A 86 13.64 -2.23 -14.15
N TYR A 87 13.06 -3.38 -14.47
CA TYR A 87 13.58 -4.69 -14.11
C TYR A 87 13.58 -5.59 -15.36
N ASP A 88 14.69 -6.26 -15.66
CA ASP A 88 14.77 -7.16 -16.80
C ASP A 88 13.81 -8.34 -16.63
N ILE A 89 12.90 -8.54 -17.59
CA ILE A 89 11.82 -9.53 -17.47
C ILE A 89 12.34 -10.98 -17.43
N ASN A 90 13.44 -11.27 -18.13
CA ASN A 90 14.03 -12.61 -18.14
C ASN A 90 14.65 -12.91 -16.78
N LYS A 91 15.37 -11.93 -16.22
CA LYS A 91 15.90 -11.98 -14.88
C LYS A 91 14.80 -12.11 -13.83
N LEU A 92 13.73 -11.31 -13.90
CA LEU A 92 12.61 -11.39 -12.96
C LEU A 92 11.97 -12.78 -12.95
N ASN A 93 11.74 -13.36 -14.13
CA ASN A 93 11.23 -14.72 -14.26
C ASN A 93 12.18 -15.76 -13.64
N SER A 94 13.48 -15.59 -13.77
CA SER A 94 14.47 -16.45 -13.11
C SER A 94 14.42 -16.28 -11.58
N ASP A 95 14.39 -15.04 -11.10
CA ASP A 95 14.36 -14.74 -9.67
C ASP A 95 13.08 -15.27 -9.00
N ILE A 96 11.92 -15.19 -9.67
CA ILE A 96 10.65 -15.77 -9.20
C ILE A 96 10.75 -17.30 -9.10
N LYS A 97 11.34 -17.96 -10.11
CA LYS A 97 11.54 -19.42 -10.07
C LYS A 97 12.44 -19.83 -8.92
N GLU A 98 13.49 -19.06 -8.65
CA GLU A 98 14.36 -19.30 -7.50
C GLU A 98 13.64 -19.07 -6.17
N LEU A 99 12.82 -18.01 -6.08
CA LEU A 99 12.03 -17.67 -4.89
C LEU A 99 11.10 -18.82 -4.49
N LEU A 100 10.38 -19.41 -5.47
CA LEU A 100 9.43 -20.50 -5.24
C LEU A 100 10.09 -21.79 -4.74
N ASN A 101 11.37 -22.00 -5.03
CA ASN A 101 12.13 -23.20 -4.62
C ASN A 101 13.08 -22.93 -3.44
N SER A 102 13.05 -21.73 -2.85
CA SER A 102 13.99 -21.31 -1.81
C SER A 102 13.49 -21.70 -0.41
N ASN A 103 14.40 -22.25 0.41
CA ASN A 103 14.17 -22.40 1.85
C ASN A 103 14.26 -21.07 2.62
N ASP A 104 14.81 -20.02 1.99
CA ASP A 104 14.91 -18.68 2.54
C ASP A 104 14.24 -17.66 1.61
N MET A 105 12.91 -17.59 1.74
CA MET A 105 12.06 -16.76 0.87
C MET A 105 12.27 -15.27 1.12
N LEU A 106 12.49 -14.86 2.38
CA LEU A 106 12.66 -13.45 2.75
C LEU A 106 13.95 -12.87 2.16
N LEU A 107 15.05 -13.61 2.22
CA LEU A 107 16.30 -13.16 1.59
C LEU A 107 16.17 -13.04 0.06
N LYS A 108 15.45 -13.96 -0.59
CA LYS A 108 15.23 -13.90 -2.04
C LYS A 108 14.29 -12.77 -2.42
N LEU A 109 13.22 -12.54 -1.67
CA LEU A 109 12.30 -11.43 -1.87
C LEU A 109 13.04 -10.09 -1.77
N LYS A 110 13.92 -9.93 -0.77
CA LYS A 110 14.75 -8.72 -0.61
C LYS A 110 15.74 -8.47 -1.75
N LYS A 111 16.10 -9.49 -2.54
CA LYS A 111 16.91 -9.29 -3.76
C LYS A 111 16.10 -8.73 -4.91
N ILE A 112 14.83 -9.12 -5.02
CA ILE A 112 13.90 -8.65 -6.05
C ILE A 112 13.39 -7.25 -5.72
N VAL A 113 13.10 -7.02 -4.43
CA VAL A 113 12.56 -5.77 -3.88
C VAL A 113 13.56 -5.26 -2.83
N PRO A 114 14.63 -4.52 -3.22
CA PRO A 114 15.67 -4.06 -2.30
C PRO A 114 15.17 -3.23 -1.12
N GLU A 115 14.12 -2.47 -1.34
CA GLU A 115 13.41 -1.63 -0.36
C GLU A 115 12.60 -2.45 0.65
N PHE A 116 12.40 -3.75 0.42
CA PHE A 116 11.67 -4.61 1.35
C PHE A 116 12.39 -4.73 2.69
N ASN A 117 11.73 -4.25 3.73
CA ASN A 117 12.17 -4.36 5.11
C ASN A 117 11.17 -5.16 5.94
N HIS A 118 11.45 -6.44 6.16
CA HIS A 118 10.60 -7.29 6.98
C HIS A 118 10.74 -6.95 8.46
N GLN A 119 9.77 -6.22 9.00
CA GLN A 119 9.69 -5.92 10.42
C GLN A 119 9.18 -7.14 11.19
N LYS A 120 10.11 -7.89 11.79
CA LYS A 120 9.78 -8.85 12.84
C LYS A 120 9.52 -8.06 14.12
N ASN A 121 8.33 -7.49 14.24
CA ASN A 121 7.90 -6.84 15.48
C ASN A 121 7.82 -7.92 16.56
N ASN A 122 8.94 -8.14 17.24
CA ASN A 122 8.99 -8.93 18.46
C ASN A 122 8.50 -8.01 19.57
N LEU A 123 7.28 -8.26 20.05
CA LEU A 123 6.89 -7.80 21.39
C LEU A 123 7.79 -8.46 22.44
#